data_AF-A0A925H4V3-F1
#
_entry.id   AF-A0A925H4V3-F1
#
_cell.length_a   1.000
_cell.length_b   1.000
_cell.length_c   1.000
_cell.angle_alpha   90.00
_cell.angle_beta   90.00
_cell.angle_gamma   90.00
#
_symmetry.space_group_name_H-M   'P 1'
#
loop_
_entity.id
_entity.type
_entity.pdbx_description
1 polymer ?
#
loop_
_entity_poly.entity_id
_entity_poly.type
_entity_poly.pdbx_seq_one_letter_code
_entity_poly.pdbx_strand_id
1 'polypeptide(L)'
;MLRREFIATLPCAAIAQKPASTSSLNAFAEVMFLELVRGYAVSLARTSDSYAAIEYPQATVTKGFLTKSGLSVTGVSRMLPALAAWISAKRQPGVLSIEGKKFDLLDMTGSALTNGTNPDHKDYWQPARNDAQDQRQVEA
;
A
#
# COMPACT_ATOMS: atom_id res chain seq x y z
N MET A 1 -21.44 -16.92 -34.96
CA MET A 1 -20.02 -16.75 -34.60
C MET A 1 -19.95 -16.24 -33.17
N LEU A 2 -19.49 -17.07 -32.23
CA LEU A 2 -19.47 -16.73 -30.79
C LEU A 2 -18.26 -15.83 -30.50
N ARG A 3 -18.41 -14.83 -29.61
CA ARG A 3 -17.39 -13.83 -29.25
C ARG A 3 -16.00 -14.42 -28.90
N ARG A 4 -15.96 -15.67 -28.45
CA ARG A 4 -14.74 -16.41 -28.13
C ARG A 4 -13.91 -16.80 -29.36
N GLU A 5 -14.55 -17.07 -30.49
CA GLU A 5 -13.85 -17.50 -31.71
C GLU A 5 -13.16 -16.33 -32.42
N PHE A 6 -13.70 -15.11 -32.28
CA PHE A 6 -13.13 -13.90 -32.86
C PHE A 6 -11.83 -13.43 -32.16
N ILE A 7 -11.70 -13.71 -30.86
CA ILE A 7 -10.50 -13.35 -30.08
C ILE A 7 -9.33 -14.30 -30.40
N ALA A 8 -9.63 -15.57 -30.70
CA ALA A 8 -8.62 -16.58 -31.03
C ALA A 8 -7.94 -16.36 -32.39
N THR A 9 -8.57 -15.60 -33.30
CA THR A 9 -8.04 -15.31 -34.64
C THR A 9 -7.16 -14.06 -34.72
N LEU A 10 -6.99 -13.32 -33.63
CA LEU A 10 -6.13 -12.15 -33.60
C LEU A 10 -4.67 -12.59 -33.40
N PRO A 11 -3.75 -12.32 -34.35
CA PRO A 11 -2.34 -12.70 -34.22
C PRO A 11 -1.64 -12.09 -32.99
N CYS A 12 -2.22 -11.03 -32.42
CA CYS A 12 -1.77 -10.44 -31.14
C CYS A 12 -2.12 -11.29 -29.91
N ALA A 13 -3.19 -12.09 -29.94
CA ALA A 13 -3.60 -12.92 -28.81
C ALA A 13 -2.69 -14.14 -28.62
N ALA A 14 -2.12 -14.68 -29.70
CA ALA A 14 -1.17 -15.79 -29.64
C ALA A 14 0.21 -15.38 -29.06
N ILE A 15 0.62 -14.12 -29.24
CA ILE A 15 1.88 -13.60 -28.69
C ILE A 15 1.77 -13.37 -27.18
N ALA A 16 0.57 -13.08 -26.65
CA ALA A 16 0.33 -12.87 -25.22
C ALA A 16 0.32 -14.16 -24.38
N GLN A 17 0.33 -15.35 -25.01
CA GLN A 17 0.29 -16.64 -24.30
C GLN A 17 1.65 -17.29 -24.10
N LYS A 18 2.76 -16.62 -24.47
CA LYS A 18 4.09 -17.14 -24.14
C LYS A 18 4.31 -16.91 -22.64
N PRO A 19 4.41 -17.95 -21.79
CA PRO A 19 4.70 -17.74 -20.38
C PRO A 19 6.07 -17.06 -20.31
N ALA A 20 6.08 -15.82 -19.85
CA ALA A 20 7.32 -15.11 -19.60
C ALA A 20 8.18 -15.96 -18.65
N SER A 21 9.46 -16.13 -19.00
CA SER A 21 10.48 -16.68 -18.12
C SER A 21 10.41 -15.93 -16.78
N THR A 22 9.88 -16.59 -15.75
CA THR A 22 9.22 -15.95 -14.61
C THR A 22 10.14 -15.76 -13.40
N SER A 23 11.44 -16.10 -13.49
CA SER A 23 12.27 -16.22 -12.28
C SER A 23 13.14 -15.01 -11.93
N SER A 24 13.64 -14.22 -12.90
CA SER A 24 14.65 -13.20 -12.59
C SER A 24 14.07 -11.83 -12.18
N LEU A 25 13.03 -11.34 -12.87
CA LEU A 25 12.41 -10.05 -12.58
C LEU A 25 11.56 -10.08 -11.30
N ASN A 26 10.90 -11.21 -11.01
CA ASN A 26 10.09 -11.36 -9.79
C ASN A 26 10.96 -11.37 -8.53
N ALA A 27 12.08 -12.09 -8.52
CA ALA A 27 12.95 -12.16 -7.35
C ALA A 27 13.56 -10.79 -6.99
N PHE A 28 14.07 -10.05 -7.98
CA PHE A 28 14.62 -8.71 -7.73
C PHE A 28 13.55 -7.72 -7.23
N ALA A 29 12.38 -7.71 -7.87
CA ALA A 29 11.28 -6.85 -7.45
C ALA A 29 10.79 -7.18 -6.03
N GLU A 30 10.76 -8.46 -5.66
CA GLU A 30 10.40 -8.90 -4.31
C GLU A 30 11.43 -8.45 -3.28
N VAL A 31 12.73 -8.59 -3.56
CA VAL A 31 13.79 -8.09 -2.65
C VAL A 31 13.66 -6.59 -2.46
N MET A 32 13.54 -5.82 -3.54
CA MET A 32 13.39 -4.37 -3.47
C MET A 32 12.11 -3.95 -2.74
N PHE A 33 11.00 -4.63 -2.99
CA PHE A 33 9.76 -4.40 -2.27
C PHE A 33 9.94 -4.63 -0.77
N LEU A 34 10.57 -5.73 -0.37
CA LEU A 34 10.81 -6.05 1.04
C LEU A 34 11.76 -5.05 1.70
N GLU A 35 12.78 -4.53 1.01
CA GLU A 35 13.61 -3.43 1.52
C GLU A 35 12.78 -2.17 1.78
N LEU A 36 11.89 -1.80 0.85
CA LEU A 36 10.97 -0.67 1.04
C LEU A 36 10.02 -0.91 2.22
N VAL A 37 9.45 -2.10 2.35
CA VAL A 37 8.54 -2.44 3.46
C VAL A 37 9.26 -2.43 4.80
N ARG A 38 10.54 -2.84 4.87
CA ARG A 38 11.33 -2.74 6.11
C ARG A 38 11.49 -1.29 6.55
N GLY A 39 11.91 -0.40 5.64
CA GLY A 39 12.04 1.03 5.94
C GLY A 39 10.70 1.68 6.32
N TYR A 40 9.63 1.27 5.63
CA TYR A 40 8.26 1.69 5.93
C TYR A 40 7.84 1.25 7.33
N ALA A 41 7.96 -0.04 7.69
CA ALA A 41 7.52 -0.58 8.97
C ALA A 41 8.22 0.09 10.17
N VAL A 42 9.54 0.30 10.07
CA VAL A 42 10.32 1.00 11.11
C VAL A 42 9.85 2.45 11.25
N SER A 43 9.65 3.15 10.14
CA SER A 43 9.22 4.54 10.16
C SER A 43 7.79 4.67 10.70
N LEU A 44 6.89 3.78 10.28
CA LEU A 44 5.50 3.73 10.69
C LEU A 44 5.37 3.56 12.20
N ALA A 45 6.06 2.56 12.76
CA ALA A 45 6.03 2.27 14.19
C ALA A 45 6.70 3.34 15.05
N ARG A 46 7.59 4.15 14.46
CA ARG A 46 8.16 5.32 15.14
C ARG A 46 7.20 6.51 15.13
N THR A 47 6.40 6.68 14.07
CA THR A 47 5.50 7.82 13.91
C THR A 47 4.19 7.66 14.68
N SER A 48 3.53 6.50 14.55
CA SER A 48 2.19 6.28 15.09
C SER A 48 2.08 4.88 15.68
N ASP A 49 1.64 4.84 16.93
CA ASP A 49 1.26 3.63 17.67
C ASP A 49 0.05 2.90 17.05
N SER A 50 -0.74 3.58 16.22
CA SER A 50 -1.91 3.03 15.54
C SER A 50 -1.64 2.56 14.11
N TYR A 51 -0.43 2.82 13.60
CA TYR A 51 -0.01 2.61 12.21
C TYR A 51 -0.81 3.38 11.14
N ALA A 52 -1.71 4.27 11.52
CA ALA A 52 -2.56 5.00 10.57
C ALA A 52 -1.90 6.25 9.97
N ALA A 53 -0.70 6.64 10.45
CA ALA A 53 0.03 7.80 9.94
C ALA A 53 1.54 7.53 9.91
N ILE A 54 2.24 8.20 8.98
CA ILE A 54 3.70 8.05 8.83
C ILE A 54 4.36 9.38 8.47
N GLU A 55 5.48 9.65 9.12
CA GLU A 55 6.33 10.81 8.92
C GLU A 55 7.74 10.32 8.63
N TYR A 56 8.34 10.83 7.56
CA TYR A 56 9.74 10.59 7.27
C TYR A 56 10.55 11.83 7.67
N PRO A 57 11.66 11.66 8.42
CA PRO A 57 12.53 12.78 8.75
C PRO A 57 12.93 13.52 7.47
N GLN A 58 12.79 14.85 7.48
CA GLN A 58 13.11 15.74 6.35
C GLN A 58 12.22 15.59 5.11
N ALA A 59 11.16 14.77 5.14
CA ALA A 59 10.20 14.75 4.04
C ALA A 59 9.30 15.98 4.09
N THR A 60 8.90 16.44 2.91
CA THR A 60 7.91 17.50 2.76
C THR A 60 6.56 17.00 3.28
N VAL A 61 6.13 17.53 4.43
CA VAL A 61 4.78 17.27 4.94
C VAL A 61 3.77 17.95 4.04
N THR A 62 3.01 17.15 3.29
CA THR A 62 1.93 17.67 2.45
C THR A 62 0.75 17.98 3.35
N LYS A 63 0.56 19.27 3.67
CA LYS A 63 -0.50 19.74 4.59
C LYS A 63 -1.93 19.42 4.15
N GLY A 64 -2.13 18.93 2.92
CA GLY A 64 -3.44 18.61 2.36
C GLY A 64 -4.02 17.27 2.81
N PHE A 65 -3.20 16.29 3.24
CA PHE A 65 -3.69 14.95 3.59
C PHE A 65 -3.15 14.48 4.94
N LEU A 66 -3.74 15.06 5.98
CA LEU A 66 -3.35 14.83 7.38
C LEU A 66 -4.45 14.08 8.14
N THR A 67 -4.03 13.31 9.14
CA THR A 67 -4.91 12.75 10.16
C THR A 67 -5.49 13.85 11.06
N LYS A 68 -6.48 13.49 11.87
CA LYS A 68 -7.01 14.34 12.96
C LYS A 68 -5.91 14.79 13.94
N SER A 69 -4.87 13.97 14.16
CA SER A 69 -3.68 14.30 14.96
C SER A 69 -2.66 15.19 14.26
N GLY A 70 -2.87 15.51 12.97
CA GLY A 70 -1.99 16.38 12.18
C GLY A 70 -0.79 15.68 11.54
N LEU A 71 -0.73 14.34 11.60
CA LEU A 71 0.32 13.54 10.97
C LEU A 71 -0.03 13.21 9.53
N SER A 72 0.96 13.04 8.67
CA SER A 72 0.73 12.71 7.26
C SER A 72 0.15 11.30 7.06
N VAL A 73 -0.90 11.21 6.22
CA VAL A 73 -1.51 9.95 5.77
C VAL A 73 -0.83 9.43 4.49
N THR A 74 -0.14 10.31 3.75
CA THR A 74 0.27 10.05 2.37
C THR A 74 1.11 8.79 2.20
N GLY A 75 2.06 8.52 3.10
CA GLY A 75 2.89 7.32 3.01
C GLY A 75 2.10 6.04 3.28
N VAL A 76 1.18 6.08 4.25
CA VAL A 76 0.31 4.94 4.58
C VAL A 76 -0.62 4.64 3.40
N SER A 77 -1.34 5.65 2.90
CA SER A 77 -2.29 5.47 1.79
C SER A 77 -1.64 4.96 0.50
N ARG A 78 -0.36 5.29 0.26
CA ARG A 78 0.40 4.81 -0.91
C ARG A 78 0.91 3.36 -0.75
N MET A 79 1.23 2.94 0.48
CA MET A 79 1.75 1.60 0.74
C MET A 79 0.64 0.55 0.90
N LEU A 80 -0.52 0.94 1.39
CA LEU A 80 -1.65 0.03 1.67
C LEU A 80 -2.01 -0.88 0.48
N PRO A 81 -2.15 -0.39 -0.77
CA PRO A 81 -2.50 -1.26 -1.90
C PRO A 81 -1.44 -2.34 -2.16
N ALA A 82 -0.16 -1.98 -2.06
CA ALA A 82 0.94 -2.91 -2.31
C ALA A 82 1.04 -3.97 -1.19
N LEU A 83 0.84 -3.58 0.07
CA LEU A 83 0.78 -4.50 1.21
C LEU A 83 -0.44 -5.44 1.10
N ALA A 84 -1.61 -4.90 0.77
CA ALA A 84 -2.82 -5.69 0.56
C ALA A 84 -2.65 -6.70 -0.59
N ALA A 85 -1.99 -6.32 -1.68
CA ALA A 85 -1.66 -7.22 -2.78
C ALA A 85 -0.70 -8.33 -2.33
N TRP A 86 0.33 -8.00 -1.55
CA TRP A 86 1.26 -8.98 -0.99
C TRP A 86 0.56 -10.02 -0.09
N ILE A 87 -0.28 -9.53 0.83
CA ILE A 87 -1.04 -10.35 1.79
C ILE A 87 -2.06 -11.23 1.07
N SER A 88 -2.87 -10.66 0.18
CA SER A 88 -3.91 -11.42 -0.55
C SER A 88 -3.33 -12.50 -1.45
N ALA A 89 -2.16 -12.25 -2.05
CA ALA A 89 -1.41 -13.24 -2.82
C ALA A 89 -0.71 -14.30 -1.95
N LYS A 90 -0.83 -14.22 -0.61
CA LYS A 90 -0.19 -15.11 0.38
C LYS A 90 1.33 -15.20 0.21
N ARG A 91 1.96 -14.10 -0.25
CA ARG A 91 3.41 -14.03 -0.45
C ARG A 91 4.16 -14.05 0.89
N GLN A 92 5.41 -14.49 0.84
CA GLN A 92 6.26 -14.62 2.01
C GLN A 92 7.47 -13.68 1.93
N PRO A 93 7.89 -13.06 3.05
CA PRO A 93 7.36 -13.28 4.41
C PRO A 93 6.06 -12.50 4.69
N GLY A 94 5.21 -13.06 5.55
CA GLY A 94 4.08 -12.33 6.17
C GLY A 94 4.46 -11.57 7.45
N VAL A 95 5.60 -11.90 8.05
CA VAL A 95 6.14 -11.26 9.26
C VAL A 95 7.59 -10.87 9.01
N LEU A 96 7.92 -9.60 9.22
CA LEU A 96 9.29 -9.09 9.15
C LEU A 96 9.94 -9.10 10.53
N SER A 97 11.19 -9.52 10.61
CA SER A 97 12.02 -9.39 11.81
C SER A 97 13.09 -8.33 11.57
N ILE A 98 12.99 -7.18 12.23
CA ILE A 98 13.87 -6.03 12.05
C ILE A 98 14.37 -5.60 13.43
N GLU A 99 15.69 -5.63 13.64
CA GLU A 99 16.33 -5.22 14.91
C GLU A 99 15.71 -5.91 16.16
N GLY A 100 15.36 -7.19 16.04
CA GLY A 100 14.74 -7.97 17.12
C GLY A 100 13.25 -7.70 17.34
N LYS A 101 12.64 -6.75 16.62
CA LYS A 101 11.19 -6.51 16.61
C LYS A 101 10.53 -7.25 15.46
N LYS A 102 9.32 -7.78 15.71
CA LYS A 102 8.49 -8.43 14.69
C LYS A 102 7.41 -7.48 14.22
N PHE A 103 7.23 -7.39 12.90
CA PHE A 103 6.20 -6.62 12.24
C PHE A 103 5.34 -7.58 11.42
N ASP A 104 4.14 -7.86 11.88
CA ASP A 104 3.17 -8.64 11.13
C ASP A 104 2.50 -7.73 10.10
N LEU A 105 2.64 -8.08 8.81
CA LEU A 105 2.14 -7.23 7.73
C LEU A 105 0.62 -7.15 7.71
N LEU A 106 -0.08 -8.22 8.11
CA LEU A 106 -1.53 -8.24 8.19
C LEU A 106 -2.01 -7.35 9.34
N ASP A 107 -1.42 -7.49 10.52
CA ASP A 107 -1.76 -6.68 11.68
C ASP A 107 -1.49 -5.19 11.42
N MET A 108 -0.31 -4.87 10.87
CA MET A 108 0.08 -3.50 10.55
C MET A 108 -0.88 -2.87 9.52
N THR A 109 -1.20 -3.59 8.45
CA THR A 109 -2.11 -3.13 7.39
C THR A 109 -3.55 -2.99 7.91
N GLY A 110 -4.01 -3.97 8.67
CA GLY A 110 -5.36 -4.00 9.24
C GLY A 110 -5.57 -2.91 10.28
N SER A 111 -4.59 -2.71 11.16
CA SER A 111 -4.59 -1.63 12.15
C SER A 111 -4.57 -0.26 11.48
N ALA A 112 -3.71 -0.05 10.49
CA ALA A 112 -3.65 1.21 9.75
C ALA A 112 -5.02 1.56 9.12
N LEU A 113 -5.67 0.59 8.45
CA LEU A 113 -6.97 0.80 7.83
C LEU A 113 -8.08 1.03 8.86
N THR A 114 -8.15 0.20 9.90
CA THR A 114 -9.19 0.27 10.93
C THR A 114 -9.10 1.57 11.73
N ASN A 115 -7.89 1.95 12.18
CA ASN A 115 -7.67 3.17 12.94
C ASN A 115 -7.76 4.42 12.05
N GLY A 116 -7.31 4.32 10.80
CA GLY A 116 -7.38 5.42 9.83
C GLY A 116 -8.78 5.74 9.35
N THR A 117 -9.69 4.76 9.35
CA THR A 117 -11.09 4.96 8.90
C THR A 117 -12.09 5.12 10.03
N ASN A 118 -11.66 5.01 11.29
CA ASN A 118 -12.50 5.23 12.47
C ASN A 118 -12.58 6.72 12.86
N PRO A 119 -13.75 7.40 12.76
CA PRO A 119 -13.90 8.82 13.09
C PRO A 119 -13.53 9.21 14.53
N ASP A 120 -13.63 8.25 15.46
CA ASP A 120 -13.34 8.48 16.88
C ASP A 120 -11.85 8.33 17.20
N HIS A 121 -11.06 7.76 16.28
CA HIS A 121 -9.65 7.53 16.49
C HIS A 121 -8.82 8.81 16.27
N LYS A 122 -7.74 8.99 17.07
CA LYS A 122 -6.87 10.18 16.99
C LYS A 122 -6.21 10.36 15.62
N ASP A 123 -5.97 9.24 14.92
CA ASP A 123 -5.32 9.20 13.62
C ASP A 123 -6.31 9.00 12.45
N TYR A 124 -7.60 9.31 12.66
CA TYR A 124 -8.62 9.30 11.60
C TYR A 124 -8.19 10.14 10.40
N TRP A 125 -8.34 9.61 9.17
CA TRP A 125 -7.90 10.24 7.92
C TRP A 125 -8.77 11.41 7.46
N GLN A 126 -9.88 11.66 8.16
CA GLN A 126 -10.82 12.74 7.93
C GLN A 126 -11.50 12.66 6.53
N PRO A 127 -12.72 13.20 6.38
CA PRO A 127 -13.33 13.31 5.05
C PRO A 127 -12.52 14.26 4.16
N ALA A 128 -12.74 14.14 2.85
CA ALA A 128 -12.25 15.13 1.90
C ALA A 128 -12.78 16.54 2.24
N ARG A 129 -11.96 17.56 1.98
CA ARG A 129 -12.42 18.94 2.05
C ARG A 129 -13.42 19.24 0.93
N ASN A 130 -14.45 20.02 1.25
CA ASN A 130 -15.46 20.45 0.26
C ASN A 130 -15.08 21.76 -0.45
N ASP A 131 -14.05 22.47 0.03
CA ASP A 131 -13.67 23.82 -0.42
C ASP A 131 -12.43 23.84 -1.32
N ALA A 132 -11.84 22.67 -1.61
CA ALA A 132 -10.63 22.54 -2.41
C ALA A 132 -10.55 21.17 -3.09
N GLN A 133 -9.67 21.06 -4.08
CA GLN A 133 -9.24 19.77 -4.64
C GLN A 133 -8.48 19.00 -3.55
N ASP A 134 -8.90 17.76 -3.29
CA ASP A 134 -8.38 16.96 -2.19
C ASP A 134 -8.08 15.54 -2.67
N GLN A 135 -6.91 14.99 -2.32
CA GLN A 135 -6.50 13.64 -2.71
C GLN A 135 -7.47 12.56 -2.19
N ARG A 136 -8.29 12.88 -1.19
CA ARG A 136 -9.35 11.99 -0.67
C ARG A 136 -10.60 11.94 -1.55
N GLN A 137 -10.71 12.82 -2.55
CA GLN A 137 -11.80 12.78 -3.55
C GLN A 137 -11.42 11.76 -4.62
N VAL A 138 -12.30 10.79 -4.87
CA VAL A 138 -12.02 9.71 -5.84
C VAL A 138 -12.81 9.91 -7.13
N GLU A 139 -14.03 10.47 -7.07
CA GLU A 139 -14.85 10.89 -8.21
C GLU A 139 -15.77 12.03 -7.72
N ALA A 140 -16.02 13.03 -8.57
CA ALA A 140 -16.96 14.13 -8.34
C ALA A 140 -18.20 13.98 -9.24
#